data_AF-A0AAD8WFS4-F1
#
_entry.id   AF-A0AAD8WFS4-F1
#
_cell.length_a   1.000
_cell.length_b   1.000
_cell.length_c   1.000
_cell.angle_alpha   90.00
_cell.angle_beta   90.00
_cell.angle_gamma   90.00
#
_symmetry.space_group_name_H-M   'P 1'
#
loop_
_entity.id
_entity.type
_entity.pdbx_description
1 polymer ?
#
loop_
_entity_poly.entity_id
_entity_poly.type
_entity_poly.pdbx_seq_one_letter_code
_entity_poly.pdbx_strand_id
1 'polypeptide(L)'
;MDVEGDVLDAKIAAYWARRGKEKEDEPEESRTDNNAYEARLYRDTWNRKLTGERGSYEDATSIPPMRFTDHRSTFSSTRPALQIFSVKVEKIMGGLLWPIDIYGMVAIRDIVDHNRNIIFNRQRGNSQTLTEEDSYLALINPTRAIVVNAHPVYFEVDLKVKGTTMSEDKDLSLLAACYTSNGPSRSCVIRRVWTSKLSTLKFTFGHILYSVEATIKVEVINGRWPRGYQGVFTAKTSNINGMDVSLLAFEDGELPIDNGRMVKLSRRVVCVKLDRPEENLKKLKLIFCLKAQPTNEKNVVSVAMKDDVTVTIHHVPSSDHTVDMERPL
;
A
#
# COMPACT_ATOMS: atom_id res chain seq x y z
N MET A 1 0.06 -42.81 46.46
CA MET A 1 -0.34 -41.49 45.89
C MET A 1 0.77 -41.12 44.94
N ASP A 2 0.50 -41.16 43.63
CA ASP A 2 1.35 -40.65 42.53
C ASP A 2 0.73 -40.96 41.14
N VAL A 3 -0.36 -41.74 41.12
CA VAL A 3 -1.10 -42.13 39.91
C VAL A 3 -1.65 -40.93 39.10
N GLU A 4 -1.95 -39.79 39.73
CA GLU A 4 -2.45 -38.60 39.02
C GLU A 4 -1.35 -37.82 38.28
N GLY A 5 -0.11 -37.83 38.78
CA GLY A 5 1.03 -37.20 38.12
C GLY A 5 1.42 -37.95 36.84
N ASP A 6 1.52 -39.28 36.94
CA ASP A 6 1.87 -40.15 35.81
C ASP A 6 0.85 -40.09 34.66
N VAL A 7 -0.44 -39.91 34.96
CA VAL A 7 -1.50 -39.78 33.95
C VAL A 7 -1.44 -38.42 33.23
N LEU A 8 -1.06 -37.36 33.93
CA LEU A 8 -0.90 -36.03 33.32
C LEU A 8 0.33 -36.00 32.40
N ASP A 9 1.44 -36.59 32.84
CA ASP A 9 2.67 -36.68 32.06
C ASP A 9 2.49 -37.54 30.81
N ALA A 10 1.75 -38.65 30.91
CA ALA A 10 1.39 -39.47 29.76
C ALA A 10 0.53 -38.72 28.73
N LYS A 11 -0.42 -37.88 29.19
CA LYS A 11 -1.25 -37.04 28.30
C LYS A 11 -0.44 -35.96 27.62
N ILE A 12 0.50 -35.34 28.32
CA ILE A 12 1.41 -34.33 27.77
C ILE A 12 2.33 -34.99 26.73
N ALA A 13 2.91 -36.15 27.03
CA ALA A 13 3.74 -36.90 26.10
C ALA A 13 2.96 -37.32 24.84
N ALA A 14 1.72 -37.80 24.99
CA ALA A 14 0.85 -38.14 23.86
C ALA A 14 0.47 -36.91 23.02
N TYR A 15 0.22 -35.76 23.64
CA TYR A 15 -0.02 -34.50 22.93
C TYR A 15 1.19 -34.09 22.10
N TRP A 16 2.40 -34.12 22.67
CA TRP A 16 3.63 -33.78 21.96
C TRP A 16 3.97 -34.77 20.85
N ALA A 17 3.74 -36.08 21.07
CA ALA A 17 3.92 -37.10 20.04
C ALA A 17 2.94 -36.90 18.85
N ARG A 18 1.67 -36.59 19.13
CA ARG A 18 0.69 -36.28 18.09
C ARG A 18 1.05 -34.99 17.34
N ARG A 19 1.41 -33.93 18.04
CA ARG A 19 1.89 -32.67 17.44
C ARG A 19 3.16 -32.88 16.61
N GLY A 20 4.04 -33.79 17.03
CA GLY A 20 5.24 -34.17 16.28
C GLY A 20 4.87 -34.77 14.92
N LYS A 21 3.97 -35.76 14.91
CA LYS A 21 3.45 -36.39 13.68
C LYS A 21 2.69 -35.41 12.79
N GLU A 22 1.79 -34.60 13.36
CA GLU A 22 1.04 -33.58 12.61
C GLU A 22 1.99 -32.60 11.90
N LYS A 23 3.07 -32.19 12.57
CA LYS A 23 4.09 -31.36 11.91
C LYS A 23 4.81 -32.11 10.81
N GLU A 24 5.08 -33.42 10.95
CA GLU A 24 5.79 -34.23 9.93
C GLU A 24 4.97 -34.40 8.66
N ASP A 25 3.64 -34.42 8.77
CA ASP A 25 2.71 -34.45 7.64
C ASP A 25 2.47 -33.07 7.00
N GLU A 26 2.89 -31.97 7.65
CA GLU A 26 2.81 -30.64 7.06
C GLU A 26 3.82 -30.47 5.90
N PRO A 27 3.42 -29.81 4.79
CA PRO A 27 4.32 -29.57 3.66
C PRO A 27 5.61 -28.89 4.11
N GLU A 28 6.76 -29.29 3.56
CA GLU A 28 8.07 -28.74 3.93
C GLU A 28 8.13 -27.20 3.83
N GLU A 29 7.42 -26.61 2.86
CA GLU A 29 7.31 -25.16 2.67
C GLU A 29 6.73 -24.46 3.92
N SER A 30 5.83 -25.09 4.68
CA SER A 30 5.29 -24.52 5.92
C SER A 30 6.36 -24.31 7.00
N ARG A 31 7.38 -25.17 7.03
CA ARG A 31 8.48 -25.12 8.01
C ARG A 31 9.63 -24.23 7.53
N THR A 32 9.90 -24.21 6.22
CA THR A 32 11.05 -23.54 5.62
C THR A 32 10.74 -22.13 5.10
N ASP A 33 9.50 -21.89 4.66
CA ASP A 33 9.03 -20.65 4.05
C ASP A 33 7.53 -20.43 4.38
N ASN A 34 7.23 -20.30 5.67
CA ASN A 34 5.86 -20.20 6.18
C ASN A 34 5.06 -19.08 5.49
N ASN A 35 5.68 -17.96 5.14
CA ASN A 35 5.00 -16.85 4.47
C ASN A 35 4.51 -17.23 3.06
N ALA A 36 5.31 -17.98 2.29
CA ALA A 36 4.89 -18.47 0.98
C ALA A 36 3.82 -19.56 1.11
N TYR A 37 3.96 -20.45 2.10
CA TYR A 37 2.96 -21.47 2.40
C TYR A 37 1.60 -20.84 2.75
N GLU A 38 1.57 -19.88 3.68
CA GLU A 38 0.36 -19.13 4.04
C GLU A 38 -0.23 -18.38 2.84
N ALA A 39 0.61 -17.88 1.92
CA ALA A 39 0.13 -17.24 0.70
C ALA A 39 -0.62 -18.22 -0.22
N ARG A 40 -0.14 -19.45 -0.36
CA ARG A 40 -0.84 -20.51 -1.11
C ARG A 40 -2.14 -20.91 -0.43
N LEU A 41 -2.09 -21.14 0.89
CA LEU A 41 -3.30 -21.47 1.67
C LEU A 41 -4.36 -20.38 1.58
N TYR A 42 -3.94 -19.11 1.60
CA TYR A 42 -4.85 -17.98 1.45
C TYR A 42 -5.54 -18.01 0.09
N ARG A 43 -4.79 -18.22 -1.00
CA ARG A 43 -5.33 -18.35 -2.36
C ARG A 43 -6.28 -19.54 -2.49
N ASP A 44 -5.90 -20.70 -1.97
CA ASP A 44 -6.73 -21.91 -2.02
C ASP A 44 -8.02 -21.74 -1.22
N THR A 45 -7.93 -21.12 -0.03
CA THR A 45 -9.07 -20.80 0.80
C THR A 45 -10.01 -19.84 0.08
N TRP A 46 -9.47 -18.81 -0.58
CA TRP A 46 -10.26 -17.89 -1.37
C TRP A 46 -10.99 -18.61 -2.50
N ASN A 47 -10.26 -19.38 -3.31
CA ASN A 47 -10.82 -20.07 -4.48
C ASN A 47 -11.93 -21.04 -4.09
N ARG A 48 -11.78 -21.72 -2.94
CA ARG A 48 -12.73 -22.71 -2.45
C ARG A 48 -13.95 -22.09 -1.77
N LYS A 49 -13.78 -21.02 -1.00
CA LYS A 49 -14.83 -20.49 -0.08
C LYS A 49 -15.37 -19.13 -0.46
N LEU A 50 -14.60 -18.29 -1.17
CA LEU A 50 -14.90 -16.86 -1.31
C LEU A 50 -15.22 -16.44 -2.75
N THR A 51 -14.92 -17.26 -3.76
CA THR A 51 -15.12 -16.94 -5.19
C THR A 51 -16.54 -16.47 -5.53
N GLY A 52 -17.58 -17.01 -4.87
CA GLY A 52 -18.98 -16.61 -5.09
C GLY A 52 -19.42 -15.36 -4.34
N GLU A 53 -18.78 -15.03 -3.21
CA GLU A 53 -19.17 -13.89 -2.35
C GLU A 53 -18.32 -12.63 -2.60
N ARG A 54 -17.06 -12.81 -3.02
CA ARG A 54 -16.03 -11.76 -3.05
C ARG A 54 -15.31 -11.64 -4.40
N GLY A 55 -15.84 -12.29 -5.45
CA GLY A 55 -15.20 -12.33 -6.77
C GLY A 55 -14.01 -13.30 -6.84
N SER A 56 -13.41 -13.39 -8.02
CA SER A 56 -12.23 -14.22 -8.25
C SER A 56 -11.04 -13.73 -7.42
N TYR A 57 -10.16 -14.65 -7.02
CA TYR A 57 -8.92 -14.27 -6.37
C TYR A 57 -8.12 -13.30 -7.25
N GLU A 58 -8.18 -13.41 -8.57
CA GLU A 58 -7.35 -12.56 -9.43
C GLU A 58 -7.91 -11.14 -9.62
N ASP A 59 -9.12 -10.85 -9.15
CA ASP A 59 -9.84 -9.62 -9.48
C ASP A 59 -9.15 -8.37 -8.89
N ALA A 60 -9.02 -7.36 -9.74
CA ALA A 60 -8.61 -6.02 -9.34
C ALA A 60 -9.82 -5.17 -8.92
N THR A 61 -9.60 -4.21 -8.04
CA THR A 61 -10.67 -3.29 -7.63
C THR A 61 -11.20 -2.53 -8.85
N SER A 62 -12.50 -2.61 -9.07
CA SER A 62 -13.20 -1.81 -10.11
C SER A 62 -13.66 -0.46 -9.56
N ILE A 63 -13.36 -0.17 -8.29
CA ILE A 63 -13.75 1.06 -7.61
C ILE A 63 -12.76 2.16 -8.00
N PRO A 64 -13.21 3.24 -8.66
CA PRO A 64 -12.32 4.34 -9.02
C PRO A 64 -11.91 5.17 -7.78
N PRO A 65 -10.86 6.00 -7.88
CA PRO A 65 -10.60 7.03 -6.89
C PRO A 65 -11.80 7.97 -6.80
N MET A 66 -11.92 8.70 -5.69
CA MET A 66 -12.99 9.65 -5.41
C MET A 66 -14.40 9.02 -5.36
N ARG A 67 -14.54 7.68 -5.25
CA ARG A 67 -15.84 7.01 -5.18
C ARG A 67 -16.79 7.60 -4.14
N PHE A 68 -16.24 8.13 -3.05
CA PHE A 68 -17.00 8.67 -1.92
C PHE A 68 -17.33 10.17 -2.04
N THR A 69 -16.99 10.82 -3.16
CA THR A 69 -17.24 12.27 -3.37
C THR A 69 -18.65 12.56 -3.89
N ASP A 70 -19.18 11.73 -4.80
CA ASP A 70 -20.43 12.02 -5.50
C ASP A 70 -21.63 11.17 -5.04
N HIS A 71 -21.40 10.09 -4.28
CA HIS A 71 -22.44 9.14 -3.89
C HIS A 71 -22.31 8.71 -2.42
N ARG A 72 -23.44 8.72 -1.69
CA ARG A 72 -23.52 8.17 -0.32
C ARG A 72 -23.20 6.66 -0.37
N SER A 73 -22.25 6.24 0.47
CA SER A 73 -21.75 4.86 0.53
C SER A 73 -21.49 4.48 1.99
N THR A 74 -21.44 3.18 2.30
CA THR A 74 -21.14 2.63 3.64
C THR A 74 -19.81 3.12 4.24
N PHE A 75 -18.92 3.68 3.41
CA PHE A 75 -17.64 4.25 3.83
C PHE A 75 -17.52 5.77 3.59
N SER A 76 -18.66 6.49 3.51
CA SER A 76 -18.67 7.95 3.28
C SER A 76 -18.29 8.82 4.49
N SER A 77 -17.87 8.22 5.60
CA SER A 77 -17.34 8.91 6.78
C SER A 77 -15.83 8.69 6.90
N THR A 78 -15.16 9.48 7.76
CA THR A 78 -13.72 9.30 8.00
C THR A 78 -13.43 7.89 8.50
N ARG A 79 -12.48 7.19 7.88
CA ARG A 79 -12.07 5.84 8.29
C ARG A 79 -10.58 5.78 8.57
N PRO A 80 -10.11 4.85 9.40
CA PRO A 80 -8.71 4.47 9.41
C PRO A 80 -8.29 4.00 8.01
N ALA A 81 -7.11 4.41 7.55
CA ALA A 81 -6.61 4.06 6.22
C ALA A 81 -5.09 3.81 6.21
N LEU A 82 -4.62 3.00 5.26
CA LEU A 82 -3.20 2.81 5.01
C LEU A 82 -2.69 3.69 3.87
N GLN A 83 -1.65 4.46 4.16
CA GLN A 83 -0.86 5.20 3.16
C GLN A 83 0.43 4.45 2.87
N ILE A 84 0.56 3.80 1.73
CA ILE A 84 1.82 3.12 1.38
C ILE A 84 2.86 4.15 0.96
N PHE A 85 4.06 4.08 1.53
CA PHE A 85 5.17 4.96 1.15
C PHE A 85 6.15 4.24 0.23
N SER A 86 6.61 3.05 0.62
CA SER A 86 7.64 2.33 -0.12
C SER A 86 7.53 0.81 0.07
N VAL A 87 8.02 0.07 -0.92
CA VAL A 87 8.36 -1.35 -0.80
C VAL A 87 9.81 -1.49 -1.23
N LYS A 88 10.67 -1.96 -0.32
CA LYS A 88 12.11 -2.17 -0.56
C LYS A 88 12.41 -3.66 -0.56
N VAL A 89 13.20 -4.12 -1.53
CA VAL A 89 13.88 -5.42 -1.44
C VAL A 89 15.10 -5.22 -0.53
N GLU A 90 14.98 -5.59 0.74
CA GLU A 90 16.02 -5.34 1.74
C GLU A 90 17.16 -6.35 1.66
N LYS A 91 16.85 -7.59 1.27
CA LYS A 91 17.83 -8.67 1.07
C LYS A 91 17.40 -9.56 -0.08
N ILE A 92 18.38 -10.10 -0.79
CA ILE A 92 18.24 -11.18 -1.77
C ILE A 92 19.01 -12.41 -1.27
N MET A 93 18.53 -13.61 -1.62
CA MET A 93 19.05 -14.90 -1.14
C MET A 93 19.15 -15.89 -2.31
N GLY A 94 19.60 -17.12 -2.02
CA GLY A 94 19.65 -18.21 -3.01
C GLY A 94 20.62 -17.97 -4.16
N GLY A 95 21.74 -17.29 -3.89
CA GLY A 95 22.80 -17.01 -4.86
C GLY A 95 22.46 -15.93 -5.90
N LEU A 96 21.37 -15.18 -5.71
CA LEU A 96 21.07 -14.00 -6.52
C LEU A 96 22.12 -12.90 -6.26
N LEU A 97 22.50 -12.18 -7.32
CA LEU A 97 23.43 -11.07 -7.29
C LEU A 97 22.75 -9.84 -7.90
N TRP A 98 23.04 -8.66 -7.34
CA TRP A 98 22.62 -7.40 -7.95
C TRP A 98 23.41 -7.11 -9.23
N PRO A 99 22.82 -6.42 -10.22
CA PRO A 99 21.42 -6.02 -10.31
C PRO A 99 20.49 -7.20 -10.64
N ILE A 100 19.21 -7.10 -10.25
CA ILE A 100 18.18 -8.08 -10.62
C ILE A 100 17.03 -7.43 -11.38
N ASP A 101 16.56 -8.11 -12.41
CA ASP A 101 15.35 -7.75 -13.13
C ASP A 101 14.14 -8.42 -12.51
N ILE A 102 13.19 -7.63 -12.02
CA ILE A 102 12.02 -8.14 -11.31
C ILE A 102 10.72 -7.82 -12.05
N TYR A 103 9.76 -8.73 -11.94
CA TYR A 103 8.41 -8.54 -12.46
C TYR A 103 7.39 -9.25 -11.56
N GLY A 104 6.11 -9.03 -11.80
CA GLY A 104 5.02 -9.54 -10.97
C GLY A 104 4.21 -8.41 -10.34
N MET A 105 3.58 -8.68 -9.20
CA MET A 105 2.58 -7.83 -8.59
C MET A 105 2.79 -7.66 -7.08
N VAL A 106 2.52 -6.45 -6.60
CA VAL A 106 2.19 -6.18 -5.20
C VAL A 106 0.82 -5.51 -5.16
N ALA A 107 -0.08 -6.04 -4.34
CA ALA A 107 -1.42 -5.52 -4.15
C ALA A 107 -1.81 -5.52 -2.68
N ILE A 108 -2.82 -4.71 -2.36
CA ILE A 108 -3.40 -4.67 -1.02
C ILE A 108 -4.90 -4.89 -1.14
N ARG A 109 -5.43 -5.80 -0.32
CA ARG A 109 -6.87 -6.08 -0.24
C ARG A 109 -7.41 -5.50 1.05
N ASP A 110 -8.60 -4.93 0.99
CA ASP A 110 -9.29 -4.41 2.16
C ASP A 110 -10.76 -4.81 2.18
N ILE A 111 -11.51 -4.26 3.13
CA ILE A 111 -12.92 -4.60 3.35
C ILE A 111 -13.88 -3.99 2.32
N VAL A 112 -13.42 -3.09 1.46
CA VAL A 112 -14.37 -2.32 0.62
C VAL A 112 -14.93 -3.19 -0.51
N ASP A 113 -14.08 -3.99 -1.15
CA ASP A 113 -14.46 -4.98 -2.16
C ASP A 113 -13.61 -6.25 -2.14
N HIS A 114 -12.62 -6.35 -1.24
CA HIS A 114 -11.67 -7.47 -1.12
C HIS A 114 -10.79 -7.74 -2.36
N ASN A 115 -11.01 -7.05 -3.46
CA ASN A 115 -10.22 -7.15 -4.67
C ASN A 115 -8.85 -6.48 -4.52
N ARG A 116 -7.95 -6.79 -5.45
CA ARG A 116 -6.59 -6.26 -5.46
C ARG A 116 -6.60 -4.76 -5.74
N ASN A 117 -6.20 -3.98 -4.75
CA ASN A 117 -5.77 -2.60 -4.96
C ASN A 117 -4.26 -2.63 -5.26
N ILE A 118 -3.95 -2.72 -6.55
CA ILE A 118 -2.59 -2.97 -7.06
C ILE A 118 -1.72 -1.73 -6.84
N ILE A 119 -0.54 -1.92 -6.25
CA ILE A 119 0.44 -0.85 -5.99
C ILE A 119 1.77 -1.06 -6.72
N PHE A 120 1.98 -2.24 -7.32
CA PHE A 120 3.06 -2.54 -8.24
C PHE A 120 2.58 -3.62 -9.20
N ASN A 121 2.83 -3.44 -10.50
CA ASN A 121 2.54 -4.46 -11.50
C ASN A 121 3.46 -4.29 -12.70
N ARG A 122 4.30 -5.29 -12.97
CA ARG A 122 5.19 -5.33 -14.12
C ARG A 122 5.08 -6.69 -14.79
N GLN A 123 4.92 -6.67 -16.10
CA GLN A 123 5.01 -7.89 -16.91
C GLN A 123 6.49 -8.24 -17.14
N ARG A 124 6.80 -9.51 -17.42
CA ARG A 124 8.18 -9.97 -17.66
C ARG A 124 8.91 -9.17 -18.75
N GLY A 125 8.21 -8.78 -19.81
CA GLY A 125 8.76 -7.98 -20.91
C GLY A 125 9.07 -6.52 -20.56
N ASN A 126 8.54 -6.03 -19.43
CA ASN A 126 8.73 -4.69 -18.89
C ASN A 126 9.14 -4.79 -17.42
N SER A 127 10.13 -5.64 -17.13
CA SER A 127 10.69 -5.82 -15.80
C SER A 127 11.33 -4.52 -15.29
N GLN A 128 11.35 -4.33 -13.97
CA GLN A 128 12.13 -3.28 -13.34
C GLN A 128 13.48 -3.83 -12.92
N THR A 129 14.57 -3.18 -13.30
CA THR A 129 15.90 -3.47 -12.77
C THR A 129 16.05 -2.80 -11.41
N LEU A 130 16.51 -3.57 -10.42
CA LEU A 130 16.88 -3.08 -9.09
C LEU A 130 18.38 -3.27 -8.87
N THR A 131 19.01 -2.32 -8.20
CA THR A 131 20.42 -2.41 -7.78
C THR A 131 20.53 -2.46 -6.26
N GLU A 132 21.75 -2.65 -5.74
CA GLU A 132 21.98 -2.61 -4.30
C GLU A 132 21.71 -1.20 -3.73
N GLU A 133 22.09 -0.17 -4.48
CA GLU A 133 21.89 1.24 -4.16
C GLU A 133 20.42 1.66 -4.27
N ASP A 134 19.73 1.23 -5.34
CA ASP A 134 18.30 1.46 -5.54
C ASP A 134 17.51 0.15 -5.67
N SER A 135 17.09 -0.34 -4.50
CA SER A 135 16.33 -1.58 -4.32
C SER A 135 14.84 -1.33 -4.03
N TYR A 136 14.30 -0.17 -4.42
CA TYR A 136 12.90 0.18 -4.22
C TYR A 136 12.03 -0.16 -5.43
N LEU A 137 10.86 -0.75 -5.17
CA LEU A 137 9.87 -0.95 -6.23
C LEU A 137 9.33 0.40 -6.70
N ALA A 138 9.26 0.59 -8.01
CA ALA A 138 8.61 1.74 -8.64
C ALA A 138 7.09 1.62 -8.49
N LEU A 139 6.59 1.98 -7.31
CA LEU A 139 5.18 1.86 -6.96
C LEU A 139 4.30 2.71 -7.86
N ILE A 140 3.17 2.13 -8.25
CA ILE A 140 2.07 2.83 -8.90
C ILE A 140 1.01 3.22 -7.87
N ASN A 141 0.06 4.03 -8.30
CA ASN A 141 -1.10 4.36 -7.50
C ASN A 141 -1.88 3.13 -7.07
N PRO A 142 -2.26 3.02 -5.78
CA PRO A 142 -3.49 2.32 -5.50
C PRO A 142 -4.64 3.09 -6.19
N THR A 143 -5.61 2.36 -6.74
CA THR A 143 -6.77 2.95 -7.42
C THR A 143 -7.56 3.86 -6.47
N ARG A 144 -7.57 3.52 -5.17
CA ARG A 144 -8.27 4.22 -4.08
C ARG A 144 -7.54 4.06 -2.75
N ALA A 145 -7.93 4.79 -1.71
CA ALA A 145 -7.40 4.60 -0.36
C ALA A 145 -7.69 3.18 0.16
N ILE A 146 -6.75 2.66 0.94
CA ILE A 146 -6.87 1.33 1.59
C ILE A 146 -7.55 1.52 2.93
N VAL A 147 -8.77 1.01 3.08
CA VAL A 147 -9.59 1.21 4.28
C VAL A 147 -9.28 0.15 5.32
N VAL A 148 -8.96 0.58 6.54
CA VAL A 148 -8.78 -0.32 7.68
C VAL A 148 -10.06 -0.34 8.51
N ASN A 149 -10.55 -1.54 8.82
CA ASN A 149 -11.74 -1.75 9.65
C ASN A 149 -11.59 -3.07 10.44
N ALA A 150 -12.68 -3.59 11.02
CA ALA A 150 -12.70 -4.86 11.75
C ALA A 150 -12.22 -6.07 10.93
N HIS A 151 -12.35 -6.02 9.60
CA HIS A 151 -11.81 -7.05 8.72
C HIS A 151 -10.36 -6.75 8.35
N PRO A 152 -9.50 -7.78 8.28
CA PRO A 152 -8.10 -7.61 7.95
C PRO A 152 -7.85 -7.10 6.54
N VAL A 153 -6.85 -6.23 6.46
CA VAL A 153 -6.19 -5.84 5.22
C VAL A 153 -5.15 -6.91 4.90
N TYR A 154 -5.05 -7.35 3.65
CA TYR A 154 -4.04 -8.31 3.22
C TYR A 154 -3.04 -7.66 2.27
N PHE A 155 -1.76 -7.80 2.58
CA PHE A 155 -0.66 -7.48 1.67
C PHE A 155 -0.36 -8.71 0.83
N GLU A 156 -0.63 -8.63 -0.47
CA GLU A 156 -0.41 -9.71 -1.42
C GLU A 156 0.81 -9.39 -2.30
N VAL A 157 1.72 -10.34 -2.40
CA VAL A 157 2.94 -10.25 -3.20
C VAL A 157 3.11 -11.53 -4.00
N ASP A 158 3.35 -11.38 -5.30
CA ASP A 158 3.85 -12.43 -6.20
C ASP A 158 4.88 -11.77 -7.11
N LEU A 159 6.16 -11.88 -6.74
CA LEU A 159 7.28 -11.27 -7.46
C LEU A 159 8.23 -12.37 -7.93
N LYS A 160 8.78 -12.17 -9.12
CA LYS A 160 9.75 -13.05 -9.77
C LYS A 160 10.97 -12.29 -10.23
N VAL A 161 12.12 -12.94 -10.16
CA VAL A 161 13.33 -12.53 -10.86
C VAL A 161 13.32 -13.12 -12.25
N LYS A 162 13.57 -12.29 -13.25
CA LYS A 162 13.68 -12.67 -14.65
C LYS A 162 15.03 -13.36 -14.90
N GLY A 163 14.99 -14.58 -15.42
CA GLY A 163 16.14 -15.29 -15.97
C GLY A 163 16.34 -14.99 -17.46
N THR A 164 17.34 -15.62 -18.07
CA THR A 164 17.57 -15.50 -19.52
C THR A 164 16.36 -16.00 -20.29
N THR A 165 15.83 -17.14 -19.83
CA THR A 165 14.63 -17.80 -20.34
C THR A 165 13.52 -17.84 -19.29
N MET A 166 12.27 -18.09 -19.71
CA MET A 166 11.15 -18.19 -18.76
C MET A 166 11.31 -19.35 -17.76
N SER A 167 11.98 -20.43 -18.15
CA SER A 167 12.27 -21.57 -17.27
C SER A 167 13.34 -21.26 -16.21
N GLU A 168 14.13 -20.21 -16.41
CA GLU A 168 15.13 -19.74 -15.45
C GLU A 168 14.59 -18.68 -14.49
N ASP A 169 13.35 -18.22 -14.68
CA ASP A 169 12.72 -17.28 -13.76
C ASP A 169 12.57 -17.92 -12.38
N LYS A 170 12.81 -17.15 -11.33
CA LYS A 170 12.73 -17.61 -9.94
C LYS A 170 11.72 -16.80 -9.15
N ASP A 171 10.98 -17.44 -8.27
CA ASP A 171 10.11 -16.74 -7.32
C ASP A 171 10.98 -15.92 -6.36
N LEU A 172 10.85 -14.59 -6.42
CA LEU A 172 11.55 -13.67 -5.54
C LEU A 172 10.84 -13.55 -4.20
N SER A 173 9.52 -13.37 -4.22
CA SER A 173 8.68 -13.22 -3.03
C SER A 173 7.28 -13.76 -3.30
N LEU A 174 6.71 -14.45 -2.33
CA LEU A 174 5.30 -14.89 -2.35
C LEU A 174 4.71 -14.68 -0.95
N LEU A 175 3.70 -13.83 -0.84
CA LEU A 175 3.17 -13.38 0.46
C LEU A 175 1.67 -13.11 0.40
N ALA A 176 0.94 -13.51 1.45
CA ALA A 176 -0.38 -12.99 1.79
C ALA A 176 -0.41 -12.63 3.29
N ALA A 177 0.10 -11.45 3.63
CA ALA A 177 0.26 -11.05 5.02
C ALA A 177 -0.96 -10.28 5.53
N CYS A 178 -1.55 -10.78 6.61
CA CYS A 178 -2.66 -10.16 7.30
C CYS A 178 -2.20 -8.93 8.13
N TYR A 179 -2.99 -7.88 8.08
CA TYR A 179 -2.91 -6.70 8.92
C TYR A 179 -4.32 -6.36 9.44
N THR A 180 -4.66 -6.81 10.65
CA THR A 180 -5.50 -6.20 11.74
C THR A 180 -5.76 -7.29 12.81
N SER A 181 -6.12 -6.97 14.07
CA SER A 181 -7.53 -6.72 14.48
C SER A 181 -7.74 -5.47 15.35
N ASN A 182 -6.68 -4.87 15.90
CA ASN A 182 -6.71 -3.63 16.68
C ASN A 182 -5.52 -2.75 16.28
N GLY A 183 -5.62 -2.04 15.16
CA GLY A 183 -4.57 -1.12 14.69
C GLY A 183 -4.10 -0.15 15.79
N PRO A 184 -2.97 0.55 15.60
CA PRO A 184 -2.43 1.46 16.60
C PRO A 184 -3.48 2.52 17.02
N SER A 185 -3.52 2.85 18.31
CA SER A 185 -4.44 3.84 18.89
C SER A 185 -4.18 5.28 18.42
N ARG A 186 -3.08 5.49 17.69
CA ARG A 186 -2.68 6.77 17.10
C ARG A 186 -2.13 6.55 15.70
N SER A 187 -2.22 7.57 14.87
CA SER A 187 -1.61 7.54 13.54
C SER A 187 -0.09 7.44 13.65
N CYS A 188 0.53 6.58 12.83
CA CYS A 188 1.97 6.36 12.86
C CYS A 188 2.51 5.78 11.55
N VAL A 189 3.82 5.88 11.35
CA VAL A 189 4.54 5.13 10.32
C VAL A 189 4.87 3.75 10.85
N ILE A 190 4.51 2.73 10.09
CA ILE A 190 4.77 1.32 10.36
C ILE A 190 5.79 0.83 9.33
N ARG A 191 6.77 0.08 9.83
CA ARG A 191 7.68 -0.72 9.01
C ARG A 191 7.40 -2.18 9.29
N ARG A 192 7.18 -2.95 8.23
CA ARG A 192 6.99 -4.40 8.30
C ARG A 192 7.95 -5.05 7.34
N VAL A 193 8.54 -6.14 7.81
CA VAL A 193 9.53 -6.92 7.06
C VAL A 193 8.97 -8.32 6.94
N TRP A 194 8.91 -8.82 5.72
CA TRP A 194 8.48 -10.18 5.42
C TRP A 194 9.53 -10.85 4.55
N THR A 195 10.00 -12.01 5.01
CA THR A 195 10.89 -12.87 4.24
C THR A 195 10.07 -13.99 3.65
N SER A 196 10.18 -14.18 2.34
CA SER A 196 9.55 -15.28 1.62
C SER A 196 10.39 -15.60 0.41
N LYS A 197 10.50 -16.87 0.04
CA LYS A 197 11.28 -17.31 -1.13
C LYS A 197 12.73 -16.78 -1.07
N LEU A 198 13.14 -16.01 -2.07
CA LEU A 198 14.52 -15.57 -2.27
C LEU A 198 14.76 -14.14 -1.79
N SER A 199 13.85 -13.54 -1.03
CA SER A 199 14.01 -12.15 -0.60
C SER A 199 13.38 -11.81 0.74
N THR A 200 13.80 -10.66 1.26
CA THR A 200 13.18 -9.96 2.37
C THR A 200 12.63 -8.63 1.88
N LEU A 201 11.32 -8.46 1.93
CA LEU A 201 10.66 -7.20 1.57
C LEU A 201 10.38 -6.36 2.82
N LYS A 202 10.74 -5.08 2.76
CA LYS A 202 10.39 -4.08 3.76
C LYS A 202 9.32 -3.13 3.22
N PHE A 203 8.15 -3.19 3.81
CA PHE A 203 7.06 -2.25 3.58
C PHE A 203 7.14 -1.11 4.59
N THR A 204 7.05 0.12 4.08
CA THR A 204 6.87 1.32 4.91
C THR A 204 5.52 1.95 4.57
N PHE A 205 4.63 2.06 5.54
CA PHE A 205 3.30 2.61 5.34
C PHE A 205 2.79 3.36 6.58
N GLY A 206 1.94 4.34 6.38
CA GLY A 206 1.25 5.06 7.45
C GLY A 206 -0.06 4.40 7.79
N HIS A 207 -0.34 4.18 9.08
CA HIS A 207 -1.70 3.97 9.57
C HIS A 207 -2.26 5.33 9.97
N ILE A 208 -3.32 5.79 9.30
CA ILE A 208 -3.93 7.11 9.55
C ILE A 208 -5.31 6.92 10.14
N LEU A 209 -5.55 7.49 11.31
CA LEU A 209 -6.88 7.50 11.93
C LEU A 209 -7.66 8.71 11.42
N TYR A 210 -8.99 8.61 11.35
CA TYR A 210 -9.84 9.71 10.87
C TYR A 210 -9.40 10.25 9.50
N SER A 211 -9.08 9.36 8.56
CA SER A 211 -8.59 9.74 7.24
C SER A 211 -9.74 9.97 6.27
N VAL A 212 -9.50 10.86 5.31
CA VAL A 212 -10.20 10.93 4.02
C VAL A 212 -9.23 10.64 2.88
N GLU A 213 -9.78 10.26 1.74
CA GLU A 213 -9.03 10.15 0.49
C GLU A 213 -8.95 11.52 -0.19
N ALA A 214 -7.75 11.94 -0.57
CA ALA A 214 -7.53 13.06 -1.48
C ALA A 214 -6.96 12.53 -2.80
N THR A 215 -7.48 13.05 -3.91
CA THR A 215 -6.98 12.77 -5.26
C THR A 215 -6.36 14.02 -5.85
N ILE A 216 -5.09 13.93 -6.23
CA ILE A 216 -4.30 15.06 -6.75
C ILE A 216 -4.29 15.02 -8.28
N LYS A 217 -4.58 16.16 -8.91
CA LYS A 217 -4.38 16.40 -10.33
C LYS A 217 -3.50 17.64 -10.49
N VAL A 218 -2.60 17.62 -11.46
CA VAL A 218 -1.71 18.74 -11.75
C VAL A 218 -1.82 19.06 -13.22
N GLU A 219 -2.14 20.32 -13.53
CA GLU A 219 -2.28 20.83 -14.89
C GLU A 219 -1.19 21.88 -15.14
N VAL A 220 -0.55 21.81 -16.30
CA VAL A 220 0.38 22.84 -16.75
C VAL A 220 -0.41 23.93 -17.47
N ILE A 221 -0.67 25.04 -16.77
CA ILE A 221 -1.39 26.18 -17.33
C ILE A 221 -0.52 26.92 -18.36
N ASN A 222 0.73 27.24 -17.99
CA ASN A 222 1.68 27.99 -18.80
C ASN A 222 3.12 27.48 -18.57
N GLY A 223 3.98 27.66 -19.57
CA GLY A 223 5.41 27.34 -19.49
C GLY A 223 5.75 25.89 -19.85
N ARG A 224 7.03 25.55 -19.75
CA ARG A 224 7.58 24.20 -19.97
C ARG A 224 8.49 23.84 -18.80
N TRP A 225 8.60 22.55 -18.51
CA TRP A 225 9.59 22.07 -17.55
C TRP A 225 11.00 22.40 -18.05
N PRO A 226 11.90 22.90 -17.18
CA PRO A 226 13.24 23.28 -17.62
C PRO A 226 14.05 22.05 -18.03
N ARG A 227 14.70 22.15 -19.20
CA ARG A 227 15.59 21.09 -19.71
C ARG A 227 16.77 20.90 -18.77
N GLY A 228 17.19 19.64 -18.58
CA GLY A 228 18.31 19.31 -17.70
C GLY A 228 17.97 19.41 -16.22
N TYR A 229 16.69 19.36 -15.86
CA TYR A 229 16.25 19.24 -14.47
C TYR A 229 15.42 17.99 -14.28
N GLN A 230 15.76 17.20 -13.28
CA GLN A 230 14.89 16.15 -12.77
C GLN A 230 13.78 16.76 -11.91
N GLY A 231 12.60 16.15 -11.93
CA GLY A 231 11.43 16.63 -11.20
C GLY A 231 10.95 15.62 -10.18
N VAL A 232 10.69 16.10 -8.96
CA VAL A 232 10.11 15.31 -7.88
C VAL A 232 8.87 16.02 -7.33
N PHE A 233 7.74 15.34 -7.44
CA PHE A 233 6.44 15.76 -6.94
C PHE A 233 6.14 14.94 -5.69
N THR A 234 5.88 15.61 -4.56
CA THR A 234 5.50 14.93 -3.33
C THR A 234 4.25 15.52 -2.70
N ALA A 235 3.56 14.69 -1.92
CA ALA A 235 2.49 15.12 -1.03
C ALA A 235 2.78 14.71 0.41
N LYS A 236 2.39 15.56 1.34
CA LYS A 236 2.55 15.35 2.77
C LYS A 236 1.27 15.69 3.52
N THR A 237 0.93 14.84 4.48
CA THR A 237 -0.16 15.12 5.44
C THR A 237 0.44 15.58 6.78
N SER A 238 -0.22 16.53 7.46
CA SER A 238 0.32 17.25 8.62
C SER A 238 0.78 16.40 9.81
N ASN A 239 0.38 15.13 9.89
CA ASN A 239 0.55 14.32 11.10
C ASN A 239 1.22 12.95 10.86
N ILE A 240 1.75 12.70 9.66
CA ILE A 240 2.78 11.66 9.46
C ILE A 240 4.12 12.37 9.31
N ASN A 241 4.76 12.63 10.45
CA ASN A 241 6.07 13.25 10.45
C ASN A 241 7.10 12.33 9.79
N GLY A 242 7.88 12.90 8.87
CA GLY A 242 9.07 12.27 8.29
C GLY A 242 8.85 11.38 7.05
N MET A 243 7.64 11.29 6.48
CA MET A 243 7.42 10.55 5.24
C MET A 243 6.57 11.36 4.25
N ASP A 244 7.10 11.51 3.05
CA ASP A 244 6.41 12.12 1.91
C ASP A 244 5.89 11.00 0.98
N VAL A 245 4.70 11.19 0.41
CA VAL A 245 4.21 10.35 -0.68
C VAL A 245 4.83 10.86 -1.97
N SER A 246 5.71 10.08 -2.60
CA SER A 246 6.20 10.38 -3.95
C SER A 246 5.04 10.22 -4.94
N LEU A 247 4.67 11.32 -5.60
CA LEU A 247 3.62 11.39 -6.60
C LEU A 247 4.18 11.14 -8.01
N LEU A 248 5.37 11.65 -8.27
CA LEU A 248 6.09 11.48 -9.51
C LEU A 248 7.56 11.80 -9.27
N ALA A 249 8.45 10.97 -9.82
CA ALA A 249 9.87 11.26 -9.95
C ALA A 249 10.29 10.88 -11.37
N PHE A 250 11.04 11.74 -12.05
CA PHE A 250 11.57 11.49 -13.38
C PHE A 250 12.94 12.14 -13.56
N GLU A 251 13.83 11.45 -14.27
CA GLU A 251 15.23 11.84 -14.46
C GLU A 251 15.45 12.53 -15.82
N ASP A 252 14.71 12.12 -16.86
CA ASP A 252 14.99 12.44 -18.27
C ASP A 252 14.58 13.86 -18.74
N GLY A 253 14.49 14.83 -17.81
CA GLY A 253 14.41 16.25 -18.16
C GLY A 253 13.13 16.73 -18.85
N GLU A 254 12.18 15.85 -19.16
CA GLU A 254 10.85 16.21 -19.66
C GLU A 254 9.76 15.75 -18.70
N LEU A 255 8.93 16.70 -18.28
CA LEU A 255 7.77 16.43 -17.47
C LEU A 255 6.77 15.57 -18.27
N PRO A 256 6.38 14.38 -17.79
CA PRO A 256 5.44 13.53 -18.51
C PRO A 256 4.04 14.15 -18.47
N ILE A 257 3.62 14.71 -19.60
CA ILE A 257 2.32 15.38 -19.78
C ILE A 257 1.46 14.55 -20.75
N ASP A 258 0.15 14.57 -20.59
CA ASP A 258 -0.80 14.01 -21.57
C ASP A 258 -1.28 15.04 -22.61
N ASN A 259 -2.13 14.60 -23.56
CA ASN A 259 -2.64 15.48 -24.62
C ASN A 259 -3.48 16.66 -24.08
N GLY A 260 -3.93 16.60 -22.83
CA GLY A 260 -4.75 17.59 -22.14
C GLY A 260 -3.98 18.46 -21.15
N ARG A 261 -2.65 18.54 -21.26
CA ARG A 261 -1.76 19.32 -20.35
C ARG A 261 -1.71 18.82 -18.90
N MET A 262 -2.22 17.62 -18.63
CA MET A 262 -2.18 17.03 -17.30
C MET A 262 -0.88 16.27 -17.09
N VAL A 263 -0.25 16.48 -15.94
CA VAL A 263 0.94 15.72 -15.54
C VAL A 263 0.53 14.28 -15.22
N LYS A 264 1.21 13.32 -15.86
CA LYS A 264 1.03 11.88 -15.63
C LYS A 264 1.72 11.48 -14.33
N LEU A 265 1.06 11.74 -13.21
CA LEU A 265 1.56 11.31 -11.89
C LEU A 265 1.55 9.78 -11.77
N SER A 266 2.65 9.19 -11.30
CA SER A 266 2.71 7.77 -10.92
C SER A 266 1.77 7.47 -9.76
N ARG A 267 1.67 8.43 -8.81
CA ARG A 267 0.82 8.39 -7.63
C ARG A 267 0.02 9.68 -7.45
N ARG A 268 -1.26 9.58 -7.05
CA ARG A 268 -2.28 10.65 -7.03
C ARG A 268 -3.25 10.51 -5.87
N VAL A 269 -3.40 9.30 -5.30
CA VAL A 269 -4.25 9.05 -4.14
C VAL A 269 -3.45 9.18 -2.85
N VAL A 270 -3.90 10.05 -1.94
CA VAL A 270 -3.26 10.34 -0.66
C VAL A 270 -4.29 10.27 0.46
N CYS A 271 -3.93 9.62 1.57
CA CYS A 271 -4.73 9.60 2.78
C CYS A 271 -4.43 10.86 3.60
N VAL A 272 -5.44 11.67 3.88
CA VAL A 272 -5.31 12.92 4.65
C VAL A 272 -6.06 12.78 5.97
N LYS A 273 -5.34 12.97 7.07
CA LYS A 273 -5.92 12.97 8.40
C LYS A 273 -6.81 14.19 8.62
N LEU A 274 -7.99 13.99 9.18
CA LEU A 274 -8.76 15.05 9.82
C LEU A 274 -8.37 15.14 11.29
N ASP A 275 -7.93 16.31 11.71
CA ASP A 275 -7.75 16.57 13.13
C ASP A 275 -9.13 16.67 13.81
N ARG A 276 -9.25 16.08 15.00
CA ARG A 276 -10.48 16.15 15.79
C ARG A 276 -10.67 17.59 16.31
N PRO A 277 -11.89 18.12 16.33
CA PRO A 277 -12.13 19.47 16.85
C PRO A 277 -12.06 19.43 18.37
N GLU A 278 -11.08 20.13 18.96
CA GLU A 278 -11.28 20.71 20.29
C GLU A 278 -11.90 22.11 20.16
N GLU A 279 -11.62 22.86 19.09
CA GLU A 279 -12.28 24.15 18.82
C GLU A 279 -12.49 24.41 17.30
N ASN A 280 -13.74 24.29 16.86
CA ASN A 280 -14.39 24.97 15.72
C ASN A 280 -13.77 25.08 14.30
N LEU A 281 -12.78 24.29 13.86
CA LEU A 281 -12.63 24.02 12.42
C LEU A 281 -11.86 22.71 12.18
N LYS A 282 -12.49 21.74 11.49
CA LYS A 282 -11.80 20.55 10.94
C LYS A 282 -10.81 21.03 9.88
N LYS A 283 -9.56 21.30 10.25
CA LYS A 283 -8.51 21.68 9.30
C LYS A 283 -7.89 20.42 8.71
N LEU A 284 -8.19 20.18 7.43
CA LEU A 284 -7.43 19.26 6.60
C LEU A 284 -6.15 19.98 6.17
N LYS A 285 -4.99 19.35 6.37
CA LYS A 285 -3.72 19.88 5.88
C LYS A 285 -3.02 18.85 5.01
N LEU A 286 -3.10 19.10 3.70
CA LEU A 286 -2.33 18.46 2.65
C LEU A 286 -1.35 19.49 2.12
N ILE A 287 -0.07 19.15 2.11
CA ILE A 287 1.00 19.97 1.55
C ILE A 287 1.45 19.25 0.28
N PHE A 288 1.45 19.98 -0.83
CA PHE A 288 2.00 19.51 -2.10
C PHE A 288 3.32 20.23 -2.35
N CYS A 289 4.36 19.47 -2.69
CA CYS A 289 5.70 19.99 -2.92
C CYS A 289 6.17 19.59 -4.31
N LEU A 290 6.77 20.55 -5.02
CA LEU A 290 7.44 20.34 -6.28
C LEU A 290 8.91 20.73 -6.14
N LYS A 291 9.81 19.84 -6.55
CA LYS A 291 11.25 20.10 -6.59
C LYS A 291 11.79 19.87 -7.99
N ALA A 292 12.49 20.86 -8.52
CA ALA A 292 13.31 20.73 -9.71
C ALA A 292 14.79 20.71 -9.27
N GLN A 293 15.54 19.71 -9.71
CA GLN A 293 16.96 19.57 -9.39
C GLN A 293 17.78 19.47 -10.68
N PRO A 294 18.89 20.22 -10.83
CA PRO A 294 19.75 20.10 -12.00
C PRO A 294 20.30 18.68 -12.14
N THR A 295 20.33 18.13 -13.36
CA THR A 295 20.94 16.82 -13.63
C THR A 295 22.47 16.85 -13.59
N ASN A 296 23.07 18.06 -13.61
CA ASN A 296 24.51 18.26 -13.47
C ASN A 296 24.81 19.14 -12.24
N GLU A 297 25.62 18.63 -11.30
CA GLU A 297 25.94 19.22 -9.98
C GLU A 297 26.58 20.63 -10.01
N LYS A 298 26.93 21.17 -11.19
CA LYS A 298 27.74 22.40 -11.29
C LYS A 298 26.99 23.71 -11.10
N ASN A 299 25.65 23.72 -11.06
CA ASN A 299 24.87 24.96 -10.85
C ASN A 299 23.65 24.68 -9.96
N VAL A 300 23.84 24.60 -8.65
CA VAL A 300 22.74 24.48 -7.69
C VAL A 300 22.05 25.84 -7.56
N VAL A 301 20.96 26.04 -8.31
CA VAL A 301 19.91 27.00 -7.94
C VAL A 301 18.73 26.17 -7.46
N SER A 302 18.62 25.99 -6.14
CA SER A 302 17.44 25.41 -5.52
C SER A 302 16.29 26.41 -5.56
N VAL A 303 15.50 26.39 -6.64
CA VAL A 303 14.19 27.05 -6.61
C VAL A 303 13.24 26.11 -5.88
N ALA A 304 13.24 26.20 -4.54
CA ALA A 304 12.15 25.67 -3.75
C ALA A 304 10.97 26.63 -3.90
N MET A 305 10.07 26.38 -4.84
CA MET A 305 8.72 26.92 -4.75
C MET A 305 8.00 26.17 -3.64
N LYS A 306 8.15 26.68 -2.42
CA LYS A 306 7.36 26.26 -1.26
C LYS A 306 6.13 27.14 -1.19
N ASP A 307 5.25 26.99 -2.18
CA ASP A 307 3.88 27.43 -2.00
C ASP A 307 3.22 26.36 -1.12
N ASP A 308 2.97 26.71 0.15
CA ASP A 308 2.05 25.93 0.98
C ASP A 308 0.67 26.05 0.31
N VAL A 309 0.40 25.22 -0.70
CA VAL A 309 -0.94 25.07 -1.26
C VAL A 309 -1.77 24.36 -0.19
N THR A 310 -2.28 25.17 0.73
CA THR A 310 -3.20 24.73 1.77
C THR A 310 -4.54 24.56 1.08
N VAL A 311 -4.81 23.36 0.59
CA VAL A 311 -6.14 23.00 0.11
C VAL A 311 -7.04 22.91 1.34
N THR A 312 -7.75 24.00 1.66
CA THR A 312 -8.79 24.00 2.69
C THR A 312 -10.04 23.39 2.09
N ILE A 313 -10.26 22.10 2.29
CA ILE A 313 -11.53 21.46 1.89
C ILE A 313 -12.57 21.83 2.94
N HIS A 314 -13.46 22.77 2.60
CA HIS A 314 -14.67 22.99 3.38
C HIS A 314 -15.59 21.80 3.17
N HIS A 315 -15.67 20.89 4.14
CA HIS A 315 -16.77 19.95 4.19
C HIS A 315 -18.04 20.76 4.41
N VAL A 316 -18.85 20.92 3.35
CA VAL A 316 -20.21 21.44 3.47
C VAL A 316 -21.02 20.30 4.09
N PRO A 317 -21.44 20.38 5.36
CA PRO A 317 -22.40 19.41 5.88
C PRO A 317 -23.64 19.48 4.98
N SER A 318 -24.13 18.33 4.52
CA SER A 318 -25.45 18.29 3.91
C SER A 318 -26.42 18.90 4.89
N SER A 319 -27.14 19.95 4.48
CA SER A 319 -28.17 20.56 5.30
C SER A 319 -29.14 19.46 5.73
N ASP A 320 -29.12 19.12 7.02
CA ASP A 320 -30.28 18.56 7.68
C ASP A 320 -31.33 19.66 7.65
N HIS A 321 -32.16 19.66 6.61
CA HIS A 321 -33.48 20.27 6.70
C HIS A 321 -34.33 19.33 7.54
N THR A 322 -34.25 19.47 8.87
CA THR A 322 -35.40 19.19 9.72
C THR A 322 -36.50 20.15 9.29
N VAL A 323 -37.45 19.65 8.51
CA VAL A 323 -38.75 20.30 8.34
C VAL A 323 -39.44 20.14 9.69
N ASP A 324 -39.38 21.19 10.52
CA ASP A 324 -40.35 21.39 11.59
C ASP A 324 -41.72 21.47 10.92
N MET A 325 -42.51 20.40 11.06
CA MET A 325 -43.94 20.50 10.85
C MET A 325 -44.54 21.14 12.11
N GLU A 326 -44.62 22.48 12.09
CA GLU A 326 -45.60 23.19 12.89
C GLU A 326 -46.98 22.60 12.57
N ARG A 327 -47.61 21.99 13.58
CA ARG A 327 -49.05 21.68 13.55
C ARG A 327 -49.82 22.98 13.77
N PRO A 328 -50.76 23.34 12.88
CA PRO A 328 -51.80 24.30 13.25
C PRO A 328 -52.83 23.61 14.17
N LEU A 329 -53.37 24.39 15.09
CA LEU A 329 -54.46 24.07 16.01
C LEU A 329 -55.70 23.48 15.33
#